data_AF-A0A962VSX6-F1
#
_entry.id   AF-A0A962VSX6-F1
#
_cell.length_a   1.000
_cell.length_b   1.000
_cell.length_c   1.000
_cell.angle_alpha   90.00
_cell.angle_beta   90.00
_cell.angle_gamma   90.00
#
_symmetry.space_group_name_H-M   'P 1'
#
loop_
_entity.id
_entity.type
_entity.pdbx_description
1 polymer ?
#
loop_
_entity_poly.entity_id
_entity_poly.type
_entity_poly.pdbx_seq_one_letter_code
_entity_poly.pdbx_strand_id
1 'polypeptide(L)'
;MKQSASATEPVSSQRAPYHWIRPTSLALALSLSACASLSPDLAAQGSVDVERQGSRDAEIATVRVHPVEGGLHVDGYLRRRFVARGQIPGHLHIQALSSNGTVLVDEISRYHRPRAKSPRSNFSQLLELNPEDVRTIRVVHHGLGDNDV
;
A
#
# COMPACT_ATOMS: atom_id res chain seq x y z
N MET A 1 -27.55 -47.77 -29.78
CA MET A 1 -26.91 -47.51 -31.08
C MET A 1 -25.41 -47.36 -30.85
N LYS A 2 -24.63 -48.14 -31.60
CA LYS A 2 -23.16 -48.20 -31.59
C LYS A 2 -22.60 -47.00 -32.35
N GLN A 3 -21.57 -46.34 -31.82
CA GLN A 3 -20.65 -45.47 -32.57
C GLN A 3 -19.41 -45.29 -31.66
N SER A 4 -18.40 -46.15 -31.84
CA SER A 4 -17.26 -45.99 -32.76
C SER A 4 -16.23 -45.02 -32.20
N ALA A 5 -15.19 -45.63 -31.61
CA ALA A 5 -13.95 -45.02 -31.18
C ALA A 5 -13.19 -44.44 -32.38
N SER A 6 -12.64 -43.24 -32.21
CA SER A 6 -11.58 -42.70 -33.08
C SER A 6 -10.32 -42.52 -32.26
N ALA A 7 -9.30 -43.29 -32.64
CA ALA A 7 -7.95 -43.25 -32.12
C ALA A 7 -7.34 -41.86 -32.36
N THR A 8 -6.77 -41.28 -31.30
CA THR A 8 -5.98 -40.06 -31.38
C THR A 8 -4.52 -40.45 -31.59
N GLU A 9 -3.94 -40.01 -32.70
CA GLU A 9 -2.54 -40.24 -33.07
C GLU A 9 -1.57 -39.52 -32.11
N PRO A 10 -0.39 -40.09 -31.82
CA PRO A 10 0.64 -39.42 -31.05
C PRO A 10 1.38 -38.39 -31.92
N VAL A 11 1.27 -37.11 -31.58
CA VAL A 11 2.04 -36.04 -32.24
C VAL A 11 3.51 -36.15 -31.86
N SER A 12 4.30 -36.37 -32.92
CA SER A 12 5.74 -36.50 -32.97
C SER A 12 6.49 -35.32 -32.35
N SER A 13 7.38 -35.67 -31.42
CA SER A 13 8.35 -34.80 -30.76
C SER A 13 9.43 -34.34 -31.75
N GLN A 14 9.30 -33.12 -32.30
CA GLN A 14 10.42 -32.42 -32.94
C GLN A 14 11.28 -31.76 -31.85
N ARG A 15 12.36 -32.46 -31.47
CA ARG A 15 13.42 -31.90 -30.62
C ARG A 15 14.27 -30.98 -31.49
N ALA A 16 14.24 -29.69 -31.18
CA ALA A 16 15.15 -28.72 -31.77
C ALA A 16 16.62 -29.04 -31.41
N PRO A 17 17.57 -28.77 -32.32
CA PRO A 17 18.99 -29.03 -32.13
C PRO A 17 19.57 -28.18 -30.99
N TYR A 18 20.23 -28.86 -30.06
CA TYR A 18 21.03 -28.24 -29.02
C TYR A 18 22.30 -27.67 -29.67
N HIS A 19 22.36 -26.35 -29.81
CA HIS A 19 23.58 -25.64 -30.22
C HIS A 19 24.43 -25.41 -28.96
N TRP A 20 25.57 -26.08 -28.90
CA TRP A 20 26.54 -25.96 -27.82
C TRP A 20 27.31 -24.65 -28.01
N ILE A 21 26.72 -23.55 -27.54
CA ILE A 21 27.38 -22.25 -27.51
C ILE A 21 28.42 -22.29 -26.40
N ARG A 22 29.69 -22.25 -26.81
CA ARG A 22 30.86 -22.23 -25.94
C ARG A 22 30.84 -20.98 -25.05
N PRO A 23 31.20 -21.12 -23.76
CA PRO A 23 31.08 -20.06 -22.78
C PRO A 23 32.15 -19.00 -23.07
N THR A 24 31.74 -17.85 -23.58
CA THR A 24 32.62 -16.67 -23.63
C THR A 24 32.50 -15.95 -22.30
N SER A 25 33.42 -16.27 -21.39
CA SER A 25 33.59 -15.64 -20.10
C SER A 25 33.94 -14.15 -20.29
N LEU A 26 32.94 -13.28 -20.31
CA LEU A 26 33.12 -11.85 -20.09
C LEU A 26 32.62 -11.52 -18.68
N ALA A 27 33.52 -11.67 -17.72
CA ALA A 27 33.32 -11.28 -16.33
C ALA A 27 33.29 -9.75 -16.22
N LEU A 28 32.14 -9.14 -16.51
CA LEU A 28 31.84 -7.76 -16.15
C LEU A 28 31.10 -7.78 -14.80
N ALA A 29 31.85 -8.02 -13.72
CA ALA A 29 31.37 -7.89 -12.35
C ALA A 29 31.31 -6.40 -11.98
N LEU A 30 30.37 -5.67 -12.60
CA LEU A 30 29.92 -4.38 -12.09
C LEU A 30 29.07 -4.67 -10.87
N SER A 31 29.69 -4.61 -9.71
CA SER A 31 29.07 -4.53 -8.39
C SER A 31 28.28 -3.21 -8.32
N LEU A 32 27.18 -3.14 -9.06
CA LEU A 32 26.08 -2.24 -8.80
C LEU A 32 25.44 -2.74 -7.51
N SER A 33 26.11 -2.50 -6.38
CA SER A 33 25.46 -2.31 -5.10
C SER A 33 24.64 -1.04 -5.24
N ALA A 34 23.56 -1.13 -6.03
CA ALA A 34 22.46 -0.21 -5.97
C ALA A 34 21.95 -0.35 -4.55
N CYS A 35 22.43 0.52 -3.66
CA CYS A 35 21.85 0.74 -2.36
C CYS A 35 20.38 1.03 -2.62
N ALA A 36 19.54 0.01 -2.48
CA ALA A 36 18.10 0.16 -2.40
C ALA A 36 17.88 1.00 -1.14
N SER A 37 17.91 2.31 -1.32
CA SER A 37 17.58 3.27 -0.28
C SER A 37 16.09 3.10 -0.03
N LEU A 38 15.74 2.21 0.90
CA LEU A 38 14.40 2.16 1.44
C LEU A 38 14.15 3.53 2.06
N SER A 39 13.16 4.25 1.54
CA SER A 39 12.72 5.50 2.16
C SER A 39 12.42 5.24 3.63
N PRO A 40 12.99 6.03 4.55
CA PRO A 40 12.75 5.84 5.97
C PRO A 40 11.26 6.02 6.29
N ASP A 41 10.73 5.17 7.18
CA ASP A 41 9.42 5.37 7.79
C ASP A 41 9.62 6.23 9.04
N LEU A 42 9.21 7.51 8.98
CA LEU A 42 9.42 8.48 10.05
C LEU A 42 8.66 8.09 11.32
N ALA A 43 7.52 7.41 11.17
CA ALA A 43 6.75 6.91 12.30
C ALA A 43 7.50 5.77 13.00
N ALA A 44 8.09 4.85 12.23
CA ALA A 44 8.89 3.75 12.78
C ALA A 44 10.19 4.23 13.46
N GLN A 45 10.73 5.36 13.02
CA GLN A 45 11.92 5.99 13.61
C GLN A 45 11.61 6.87 14.83
N GLY A 46 10.33 7.16 15.11
CA GLY A 46 9.89 8.04 16.19
C GLY A 46 10.09 9.53 15.92
N SER A 47 10.38 9.92 14.67
CA SER A 47 10.52 11.33 14.27
C SER A 47 9.18 12.05 14.21
N VAL A 48 8.11 11.31 13.88
CA VAL A 48 6.72 11.78 13.79
C VAL A 48 5.85 10.81 14.58
N ASP A 49 5.04 11.32 15.50
CA ASP A 49 4.03 10.53 16.20
C ASP A 49 2.80 10.30 15.33
N VAL A 50 2.12 9.17 15.52
CA VAL A 50 0.95 8.81 14.72
C VAL A 50 -0.23 8.49 15.61
N GLU A 51 -1.19 9.42 15.64
CA GLU A 51 -2.47 9.25 16.32
C GLU A 51 -3.48 8.59 15.38
N ARG A 52 -4.17 7.55 15.87
CA ARG A 52 -5.16 6.79 15.09
C ARG A 52 -6.48 6.76 15.82
N GLN A 53 -7.53 7.28 15.19
CA GLN A 53 -8.88 7.25 15.72
C GLN A 53 -9.80 6.52 14.74
N GLY A 54 -10.09 5.26 15.03
CA GLY A 54 -11.08 4.49 14.29
C GLY A 54 -12.52 4.89 14.66
N SER A 55 -13.48 4.44 13.86
CA SER A 55 -14.92 4.61 14.09
C SER A 55 -15.55 3.34 14.65
N ARG A 56 -16.88 3.34 14.78
CA ARG A 56 -17.68 2.13 15.03
C ARG A 56 -17.51 1.08 13.92
N ASP A 57 -17.34 1.51 12.67
CA ASP A 57 -17.34 0.60 11.52
C ASP A 57 -15.94 0.09 11.18
N ALA A 58 -14.90 0.84 11.54
CA ALA A 58 -13.54 0.59 11.09
C ALA A 58 -12.47 0.88 12.14
N GLU A 59 -11.36 0.16 12.01
CA GLU A 59 -10.12 0.37 12.75
C GLU A 59 -9.00 0.69 11.78
N ILE A 60 -8.20 1.72 12.11
CA ILE A 60 -7.01 2.10 11.35
C ILE A 60 -5.84 1.25 11.87
N ALA A 61 -5.47 0.22 11.10
CA ALA A 61 -4.57 -0.82 11.57
C ALA A 61 -3.09 -0.51 11.31
N THR A 62 -2.78 0.18 10.22
CA THR A 62 -1.40 0.57 9.89
C THR A 62 -1.42 1.92 9.22
N VAL A 63 -0.47 2.76 9.62
CA VAL A 63 -0.18 4.07 9.05
C VAL A 63 1.33 4.17 8.99
N ARG A 64 1.85 4.55 7.83
CA ARG A 64 3.27 4.79 7.55
C ARG A 64 3.40 6.22 7.03
N VAL A 65 4.51 6.85 7.38
CA VAL A 65 4.78 8.24 7.02
C VAL A 65 6.17 8.32 6.41
N HIS A 66 6.22 8.69 5.14
CA HIS A 66 7.46 8.77 4.38
C HIS A 66 7.70 10.21 3.93
N PRO A 67 8.92 10.76 4.06
CA PRO A 67 9.25 12.02 3.43
C PRO A 67 9.36 11.78 1.93
N VAL A 68 8.79 12.69 1.15
CA VAL A 68 8.90 12.70 -0.31
C VAL A 68 9.24 14.11 -0.79
N GLU A 69 9.64 14.24 -2.05
CA GLU A 69 9.87 15.55 -2.63
C GLU A 69 8.57 16.38 -2.57
N GLY A 70 8.65 17.54 -1.92
CA GLY A 70 7.52 18.45 -1.75
C GLY A 70 6.53 18.13 -0.62
N GLY A 71 6.77 17.10 0.19
CA GLY A 71 5.78 16.76 1.22
C GLY A 71 6.03 15.54 2.10
N LEU A 72 4.96 15.15 2.78
CA LEU A 72 4.85 13.87 3.47
C LEU A 72 3.86 12.97 2.73
N HIS A 73 4.29 11.74 2.43
CA HIS A 73 3.42 10.69 1.94
C HIS A 73 2.93 9.84 3.11
N VAL A 74 1.62 9.80 3.31
CA VAL A 74 0.95 9.03 4.36
C VAL A 74 0.16 7.90 3.72
N ASP A 75 0.56 6.66 3.97
CA ASP A 75 -0.15 5.48 3.47
C ASP A 75 -0.48 4.50 4.59
N GLY A 76 -1.43 3.61 4.31
CA GLY A 76 -1.80 2.62 5.29
C GLY A 76 -2.98 1.78 4.85
N TYR A 77 -3.54 1.10 5.83
CA TYR A 77 -4.78 0.38 5.62
C TYR A 77 -5.63 0.32 6.88
N LEU A 78 -6.92 0.17 6.63
CA LEU A 78 -7.96 0.04 7.63
C LEU A 78 -8.73 -1.27 7.44
N ARG A 79 -9.27 -1.77 8.55
CA ARG A 79 -10.01 -3.03 8.64
C ARG A 79 -11.39 -2.75 9.20
N ARG A 80 -12.38 -3.56 8.81
CA ARG A 80 -13.71 -3.53 9.46
C ARG A 80 -13.58 -4.09 10.86
N ARG A 81 -14.28 -3.48 11.82
CA ARG A 81 -14.40 -4.04 13.18
C ARG A 81 -15.31 -5.26 13.22
N PHE A 82 -16.42 -5.23 12.48
CA PHE A 82 -17.35 -6.35 12.40
C PHE A 82 -17.02 -7.28 11.23
N VAL A 83 -17.25 -8.58 11.41
CA VAL A 83 -17.12 -9.63 10.38
C VAL A 83 -18.28 -9.54 9.38
N ALA A 84 -18.41 -8.38 8.73
CA ALA A 84 -19.38 -8.14 7.68
C ALA A 84 -18.66 -8.07 6.33
N ARG A 85 -19.33 -8.54 5.29
CA ARG A 85 -18.86 -8.38 3.91
C ARG A 85 -19.15 -6.97 3.42
N GLY A 86 -18.36 -6.50 2.46
CA GLY A 86 -18.62 -5.24 1.73
C GLY A 86 -17.61 -4.13 2.01
N GLN A 87 -17.82 -2.98 1.38
CA GLN A 87 -17.01 -1.78 1.53
C GLN A 87 -17.17 -1.17 2.93
N ILE A 88 -16.10 -0.57 3.44
CA ILE A 88 -16.13 0.22 4.67
C ILE A 88 -16.74 1.59 4.33
N PRO A 89 -17.91 1.95 4.86
CA PRO A 89 -18.51 3.25 4.59
C PRO A 89 -17.70 4.37 5.25
N GLY A 90 -17.60 5.54 4.59
CA GLY A 90 -16.95 6.73 5.16
C GLY A 90 -15.77 7.28 4.36
N HIS A 91 -14.94 8.04 5.06
CA HIS A 91 -13.67 8.61 4.60
C HIS A 91 -12.71 8.83 5.76
N LEU A 92 -11.46 9.18 5.45
CA LEU A 92 -10.45 9.56 6.44
C LEU A 92 -10.26 11.07 6.44
N HIS A 93 -10.05 11.63 7.62
CA HIS A 93 -9.40 12.92 7.81
C HIS A 93 -7.94 12.65 8.21
N ILE A 94 -7.01 13.22 7.47
CA ILE A 94 -5.57 13.11 7.72
C ILE A 94 -5.06 14.51 8.01
N GLN A 95 -4.69 14.73 9.27
CA GLN A 95 -4.19 16.00 9.76
C GLN A 95 -2.69 15.90 10.05
N ALA A 96 -1.95 16.94 9.66
CA ALA A 96 -0.57 17.15 10.10
C ALA A 96 -0.54 18.26 11.15
N LEU A 97 0.02 17.96 12.31
CA LEU A 97 0.11 18.88 13.43
C LEU A 97 1.58 19.21 13.72
N SER A 98 1.83 20.46 14.05
CA SER A 98 3.13 20.93 14.53
C SER A 98 3.36 20.60 16.01
N SER A 99 4.54 20.94 16.53
CA SER A 99 4.92 20.68 17.95
C SER A 99 4.01 21.35 18.98
N ASN A 100 3.32 22.42 18.63
CA ASN A 100 2.40 23.12 19.53
C ASN A 100 0.93 22.67 19.35
N GLY A 101 0.68 21.65 18.52
CA GLY A 101 -0.66 21.15 18.22
C GLY A 101 -1.42 21.95 17.16
N THR A 102 -0.83 22.97 16.54
CA THR A 102 -1.45 23.69 15.42
C THR A 102 -1.57 22.77 14.22
N VAL A 103 -2.76 22.71 13.62
CA VAL A 103 -3.03 21.98 12.37
C VAL A 103 -2.38 22.74 11.22
N LEU A 104 -1.41 22.12 10.56
CA LEU A 104 -0.73 22.64 9.38
C LEU A 104 -1.50 22.32 8.10
N VAL A 105 -2.04 21.10 8.02
CA VAL A 105 -2.81 20.57 6.89
C VAL A 105 -3.92 19.66 7.42
N ASP A 106 -5.09 19.70 6.79
CA ASP A 106 -6.23 18.81 7.04
C ASP A 106 -6.82 18.36 5.70
N GLU A 107 -6.65 17.08 5.35
CA GLU A 107 -7.04 16.53 4.06
C GLU A 107 -8.00 15.36 4.21
N ILE A 108 -9.01 15.34 3.33
CA ILE A 108 -9.96 14.22 3.24
C ILE A 108 -9.41 13.17 2.27
N SER A 109 -9.09 11.99 2.80
CA SER A 109 -8.58 10.88 2.00
C SER A 109 -9.62 9.77 1.81
N ARG A 110 -9.73 9.30 0.56
CA ARG A 110 -10.51 8.11 0.22
C ARG A 110 -9.61 6.88 0.32
N TYR A 111 -10.20 5.75 0.68
CA TYR A 111 -9.54 4.45 0.63
C TYR A 111 -10.21 3.54 -0.39
N HIS A 112 -9.43 2.61 -0.93
CA HIS A 112 -9.91 1.64 -1.88
C HIS A 112 -9.65 0.22 -1.37
N ARG A 113 -10.52 -0.70 -1.77
CA ARG A 113 -10.38 -2.11 -1.45
C ARG A 113 -9.71 -2.81 -2.64
N PRO A 114 -8.51 -3.39 -2.49
CA PRO A 114 -7.76 -3.92 -3.63
C PRO A 114 -8.44 -5.13 -4.29
N ARG A 115 -9.25 -5.88 -3.53
CA ARG A 115 -10.01 -7.04 -4.03
C ARG A 115 -11.36 -7.11 -3.33
N ALA A 116 -12.40 -7.59 -4.02
CA ALA A 116 -13.75 -7.76 -3.47
C ALA A 116 -13.85 -8.72 -2.27
N LYS A 117 -12.81 -9.53 -1.99
CA LYS A 117 -12.70 -10.40 -0.81
C LYS A 117 -11.62 -9.96 0.19
N SER A 118 -10.92 -8.85 -0.04
CA SER A 118 -9.87 -8.36 0.87
C SER A 118 -10.46 -7.94 2.22
N PRO A 119 -9.86 -8.31 3.36
CA PRO A 119 -10.27 -7.80 4.67
C PRO A 119 -9.76 -6.37 4.95
N ARG A 120 -8.96 -5.81 4.04
CA ARG A 120 -8.30 -4.51 4.19
C ARG A 120 -8.73 -3.55 3.09
N SER A 121 -8.84 -2.27 3.42
CA SER A 121 -8.90 -1.18 2.45
C SER A 121 -7.70 -0.26 2.65
N ASN A 122 -7.01 0.07 1.57
CA ASN A 122 -5.77 0.84 1.60
C ASN A 122 -6.07 2.31 1.31
N PHE A 123 -5.31 3.21 1.92
CA PHE A 123 -5.30 4.64 1.59
C PHE A 123 -3.86 5.09 1.34
N SER A 124 -3.75 6.22 0.63
CA SER A 124 -2.49 6.86 0.26
C SER A 124 -2.78 8.32 0.01
N GLN A 125 -2.13 9.21 0.75
CA GLN A 125 -2.32 10.65 0.67
C GLN A 125 -0.97 11.36 0.66
N LEU A 126 -0.80 12.32 -0.23
CA LEU A 126 0.31 13.27 -0.21
C LEU A 126 -0.14 14.52 0.54
N LEU A 127 0.68 15.00 1.48
CA LEU A 127 0.50 16.25 2.20
C LEU A 127 1.61 17.21 1.76
N GLU A 128 1.24 18.29 1.07
CA GLU A 128 2.17 19.30 0.54
C GLU A 128 2.57 20.29 1.66
N LEU A 129 3.59 19.94 2.41
CA LEU A 129 4.11 20.72 3.55
C LEU A 129 5.60 20.42 3.76
N ASN A 130 6.28 21.20 4.60
CA ASN A 130 7.65 20.87 5.00
C ASN A 130 7.64 19.76 6.08
N PRO A 131 8.26 18.58 5.83
CA PRO A 131 8.31 17.49 6.81
C PRO A 131 8.85 17.86 8.19
N GLU A 132 9.77 18.83 8.26
CA GLU A 132 10.44 19.23 9.51
C GLU A 132 9.51 19.96 10.49
N ASP A 133 8.42 20.53 9.98
CA ASP A 133 7.43 21.28 10.76
C ASP A 133 6.40 20.35 11.43
N VAL A 134 6.32 19.09 10.99
CA VAL A 134 5.35 18.11 11.49
C VAL A 134 5.90 17.32 12.66
N ARG A 135 5.07 17.18 13.71
CA ARG A 135 5.35 16.31 14.85
C ARG A 135 4.35 15.20 15.03
N THR A 136 3.10 15.44 14.66
CA THR A 136 2.05 14.42 14.79
C THR A 136 1.26 14.33 13.49
N ILE A 137 1.04 13.11 13.02
CA ILE A 137 0.05 12.80 11.99
C ILE A 137 -1.16 12.18 12.69
N ARG A 138 -2.31 12.82 12.60
CA ARG A 138 -3.57 12.29 13.11
C ARG A 138 -4.41 11.75 11.97
N VAL A 139 -4.79 10.48 12.06
CA VAL A 139 -5.67 9.82 11.09
C VAL A 139 -6.98 9.46 11.79
N VAL A 140 -8.06 10.08 11.35
CA VAL A 140 -9.41 9.85 11.91
C VAL A 140 -10.29 9.25 10.84
N HIS A 141 -11.03 8.19 11.18
CA HIS A 141 -12.05 7.63 10.30
C HIS A 141 -13.42 8.13 10.69
N HIS A 142 -14.15 8.70 9.73
CA HIS A 142 -15.54 9.13 9.87
C HIS A 142 -16.43 8.12 9.15
N GLY A 143 -17.26 7.39 9.92
CA GLY A 143 -18.22 6.42 9.40
C GLY A 143 -19.47 7.07 8.79
N LEU A 144 -20.38 6.26 8.27
CA LEU A 144 -21.65 6.79 7.74
C LEU A 144 -22.53 7.27 8.90
N GLY A 145 -22.84 8.57 8.93
CA GLY A 145 -23.68 9.18 9.96
C GLY A 145 -22.92 9.75 11.17
N ASP A 146 -21.59 9.69 11.15
CA ASP A 146 -20.77 10.55 12.00
C ASP A 146 -20.90 11.97 11.41
N ASN A 147 -21.80 12.78 11.97
CA ASN A 147 -21.86 14.19 11.61
C ASN A 147 -20.62 14.86 12.22
N ASP A 148 -19.85 15.57 11.41
CA ASP A 148 -18.78 16.43 11.88
C ASP A 148 -19.41 17.54 12.72
N VAL A 149 -19.47 17.34 14.05
CA VAL A 149 -19.95 18.33 15.03
C VAL A 149 -18.78 19.19 15.49
#